data_AF-A0A963KWK2-F1
#
_entry.id   AF-A0A963KWK2-F1
#
_cell.length_a   1.000
_cell.length_b   1.000
_cell.length_c   1.000
_cell.angle_alpha   90.00
_cell.angle_beta   90.00
_cell.angle_gamma   90.00
#
_symmetry.space_group_name_H-M   'P 1'
#
loop_
_entity.id
_entity.type
_entity.pdbx_description
1 polymer ?
#
loop_
_entity_poly.entity_id
_entity_poly.type
_entity_poly.pdbx_seq_one_letter_code
_entity_poly.pdbx_strand_id
1 'polypeptide(L)'
;MTTKSTAAEPALPRFDFGKFDVDAIVALQKANMETMVTAQKILFDLAQTVARRQSEMLKENFTRSEKLFQSFDASRQPTDYMDEARSAMEKALADVQETVDLGMKAQNEVVDLFVQRASKNFEEVKAFAA
;
A
#
# COMPACT_ATOMS: atom_id res chain seq x y z
N MET A 1 26.02 -68.45 4.45
CA MET A 1 24.84 -67.60 4.20
C MET A 1 25.16 -66.19 4.66
N THR A 2 25.37 -65.25 3.74
CA THR A 2 25.49 -63.81 4.04
C THR A 2 25.16 -63.04 2.77
N THR A 3 23.90 -62.62 2.65
CA THR A 3 23.44 -61.74 1.57
C THR A 3 23.75 -60.29 1.95
N LYS A 4 24.70 -59.64 1.25
CA LYS A 4 24.91 -58.20 1.34
C LYS A 4 23.76 -57.49 0.61
N SER A 5 22.85 -56.92 1.39
CA SER A 5 21.84 -55.98 0.89
C SER A 5 22.57 -54.75 0.36
N THR A 6 22.53 -54.54 -0.96
CA THR A 6 22.99 -53.32 -1.60
C THR A 6 21.76 -52.43 -1.75
N ALA A 7 21.42 -51.68 -0.71
CA ALA A 7 20.43 -50.62 -0.83
C ALA A 7 21.04 -49.52 -1.71
N ALA A 8 20.51 -49.36 -2.91
CA ALA A 8 20.83 -48.22 -3.76
C ALA A 8 20.35 -46.94 -3.05
N GLU A 9 21.25 -45.99 -2.80
CA GLU A 9 20.87 -44.67 -2.33
C GLU A 9 19.98 -44.00 -3.38
N PRO A 10 18.86 -43.36 -2.98
CA PRO A 10 18.04 -42.62 -3.92
C PRO A 10 18.83 -41.39 -4.38
N ALA A 11 19.37 -41.46 -5.60
CA ALA A 11 19.98 -40.31 -6.24
C ALA A 11 18.89 -39.25 -6.46
N LEU A 12 19.00 -38.12 -5.76
CA LEU A 12 18.15 -36.97 -5.99
C LEU A 12 18.30 -36.53 -7.46
N PRO A 13 17.20 -36.21 -8.16
CA PRO A 13 17.28 -35.80 -9.56
C PRO A 13 18.15 -34.54 -9.68
N ARG A 14 19.20 -34.64 -10.51
CA ARG A 14 19.99 -33.47 -10.91
C ARG A 14 19.17 -32.68 -11.92
N PHE A 15 18.70 -31.51 -11.51
CA PHE A 15 18.11 -30.54 -12.43
C PHE A 15 19.23 -29.89 -13.23
N ASP A 16 19.33 -30.24 -14.51
CA ASP A 16 20.22 -29.59 -15.47
C ASP A 16 19.49 -28.41 -16.10
N PHE A 17 19.89 -27.20 -15.72
CA PHE A 17 19.27 -25.95 -16.18
C PHE A 17 19.79 -25.52 -17.58
N GLY A 18 20.62 -26.31 -18.26
CA GLY A 18 21.01 -26.05 -19.65
C GLY A 18 21.59 -24.64 -19.89
N LYS A 19 21.20 -23.99 -21.00
CA LYS A 19 21.64 -22.64 -21.44
C LYS A 19 21.06 -21.47 -20.61
N PHE A 20 20.28 -21.73 -19.56
CA PHE A 20 19.60 -20.68 -18.81
C PHE A 20 20.48 -20.07 -17.73
N ASP A 21 20.54 -18.75 -17.70
CA ASP A 21 21.23 -17.99 -16.65
C ASP A 21 20.41 -18.05 -15.34
N VAL A 22 20.82 -18.94 -14.44
CA VAL A 22 20.16 -19.15 -13.14
C VAL A 22 20.24 -17.90 -12.26
N ASP A 23 21.35 -17.15 -12.32
CA ASP A 23 21.50 -15.92 -11.54
C ASP A 23 20.51 -14.86 -12.04
N ALA A 24 20.28 -14.78 -13.35
CA ALA A 24 19.31 -13.88 -13.92
C ALA A 24 17.86 -14.26 -13.58
N ILE A 25 17.54 -15.57 -13.52
CA ILE A 25 16.23 -16.05 -13.03
C ILE A 25 16.02 -15.69 -11.55
N VAL A 26 17.04 -15.89 -10.72
CA VAL A 26 16.98 -15.52 -9.30
C VAL A 26 16.80 -14.01 -9.14
N ALA A 27 17.52 -13.21 -9.93
CA ALA A 27 17.37 -11.75 -9.94
C ALA A 27 15.96 -11.31 -10.34
N LEU A 28 15.38 -11.94 -11.37
CA LEU A 28 13.99 -11.71 -11.79
C LEU A 28 13.01 -11.98 -10.64
N GLN A 29 13.15 -13.12 -9.96
CA GLN A 29 12.26 -13.47 -8.84
C GLN A 29 12.44 -12.52 -7.66
N LYS A 30 13.68 -12.11 -7.37
CA LYS A 30 13.95 -11.10 -6.35
C LYS A 30 13.26 -9.77 -6.68
N ALA A 31 13.34 -9.30 -7.92
CA ALA A 31 12.69 -8.07 -8.35
C ALA A 31 11.15 -8.15 -8.22
N ASN A 32 10.55 -9.32 -8.50
CA ASN A 32 9.11 -9.54 -8.29
C ASN A 32 8.74 -9.44 -6.81
N MET A 33 9.53 -10.03 -5.91
CA MET A 33 9.30 -9.92 -4.47
C MET A 33 9.46 -8.48 -3.97
N GLU A 34 10.49 -7.76 -4.42
CA GLU A 34 10.71 -6.35 -4.07
C GLU A 34 9.53 -5.46 -4.53
N THR A 35 8.94 -5.77 -5.68
CA THR A 35 7.72 -5.12 -6.18
C THR A 35 6.56 -5.34 -5.20
N MET A 36 6.35 -6.58 -4.74
CA MET A 36 5.29 -6.88 -3.76
C MET A 36 5.54 -6.20 -2.40
N VAL A 37 6.79 -6.13 -1.94
CA VAL A 37 7.15 -5.43 -0.70
C VAL A 37 6.90 -3.93 -0.84
N THR A 38 7.25 -3.35 -1.98
CA THR A 38 7.02 -1.93 -2.27
C THR A 38 5.52 -1.62 -2.34
N ALA A 39 4.71 -2.48 -2.97
CA ALA A 39 3.25 -2.35 -2.96
C ALA A 39 2.67 -2.37 -1.54
N GLN A 40 3.12 -3.30 -0.70
CA GLN A 40 2.71 -3.36 0.72
C GLN A 40 3.10 -2.09 1.49
N LYS A 41 4.28 -1.53 1.21
CA LYS A 41 4.73 -0.28 1.81
C LYS A 41 3.82 0.89 1.42
N ILE A 42 3.44 1.02 0.15
CA ILE A 42 2.50 2.07 -0.31
C ILE A 42 1.19 1.98 0.47
N LEU A 43 0.64 0.77 0.64
CA LEU A 43 -0.58 0.55 1.40
C LEU A 43 -0.42 0.86 2.90
N PHE A 44 0.73 0.54 3.47
CA PHE A 44 1.05 0.88 4.85
C PHE A 44 1.17 2.40 5.05
N ASP A 45 1.85 3.09 4.14
CA ASP A 45 2.02 4.54 4.17
C ASP A 45 0.65 5.25 4.01
N LEU A 46 -0.25 4.71 3.18
CA LEU A 46 -1.64 5.17 3.09
C LEU A 46 -2.35 5.03 4.45
N ALA A 47 -2.29 3.85 5.07
CA ALA A 47 -2.93 3.60 6.36
C ALA A 47 -2.38 4.53 7.45
N GLN A 48 -1.07 4.73 7.51
CA GLN A 48 -0.43 5.65 8.44
C GLN A 48 -0.87 7.10 8.21
N THR A 49 -0.98 7.52 6.95
CA THR A 49 -1.43 8.87 6.59
C THR A 49 -2.87 9.10 7.02
N VAL A 50 -3.76 8.15 6.72
CA VAL A 50 -5.17 8.20 7.13
C VAL A 50 -5.30 8.21 8.66
N ALA A 51 -4.55 7.37 9.37
CA ALA A 51 -4.57 7.31 10.83
C ALA A 51 -4.11 8.63 11.48
N ARG A 52 -3.04 9.24 10.95
CA ARG A 52 -2.56 10.54 11.40
C ARG A 52 -3.62 11.62 11.18
N ARG A 53 -4.28 11.62 10.03
CA ARG A 53 -5.35 12.59 9.73
C ARG A 53 -6.56 12.42 10.64
N GLN A 54 -6.96 11.19 10.97
CA GLN A 54 -8.01 10.95 11.96
C GLN A 54 -7.62 11.49 13.35
N SER A 55 -6.36 11.35 13.76
CA SER A 55 -5.86 11.93 15.01
C SER A 55 -5.89 13.47 15.00
N GLU A 56 -5.51 14.09 13.89
CA GLU A 56 -5.57 15.54 13.70
C GLU A 56 -7.02 16.04 13.76
N MET A 57 -7.95 15.35 13.08
CA MET A 57 -9.39 15.67 13.12
C MET A 57 -9.97 15.58 14.53
N LEU A 58 -9.57 14.57 15.33
CA LEU A 58 -10.00 14.45 16.72
C LEU A 58 -9.51 15.62 17.59
N LYS A 59 -8.24 16.01 17.44
CA LYS A 59 -7.69 17.17 18.15
C LYS A 59 -8.44 18.44 17.79
N GLU A 60 -8.71 18.64 16.51
CA GLU A 60 -9.42 19.83 16.04
C GLU A 60 -10.86 19.87 16.56
N ASN A 61 -11.56 18.73 16.57
CA ASN A 61 -12.90 18.62 17.13
C ASN A 61 -12.92 18.91 18.63
N PHE A 62 -11.90 18.46 19.38
CA PHE A 62 -11.76 18.78 20.80
C PHE A 62 -11.57 20.28 21.02
N THR A 63 -10.66 20.91 20.28
CA THR A 63 -10.44 22.36 20.34
C THR A 63 -11.69 23.15 19.92
N ARG A 64 -12.44 22.70 18.91
CA ARG A 64 -13.69 23.34 18.48
C ARG A 64 -14.76 23.24 19.57
N SER A 65 -14.87 22.10 20.22
CA SER A 65 -15.81 21.87 21.32
C SER A 65 -15.48 22.76 22.52
N GLU A 66 -14.20 22.84 22.90
CA GLU A 66 -13.73 23.73 23.96
C GLU A 66 -14.06 25.21 23.66
N LYS A 67 -13.79 25.66 22.43
CA LYS A 67 -14.15 27.01 22.00
C LYS A 67 -15.65 27.27 22.07
N LEU A 68 -16.48 26.33 21.60
CA LEU A 68 -17.94 26.45 21.67
C LEU A 68 -18.46 26.56 23.10
N PHE A 69 -17.88 25.79 24.04
CA PHE A 69 -18.22 25.90 25.46
C PHE A 69 -17.80 27.25 26.05
N GLN A 70 -16.64 27.78 25.66
CA GLN A 70 -16.15 29.08 26.12
C GLN A 70 -16.90 30.27 25.49
N SER A 71 -17.42 30.11 24.27
CA SER A 71 -18.12 31.16 23.52
C SER A 71 -19.65 31.04 23.59
N PHE A 72 -20.19 30.28 24.54
CA PHE A 72 -21.64 30.10 24.66
C PHE A 72 -22.31 31.41 25.10
N ASP A 73 -23.11 31.98 24.21
CA ASP A 73 -23.90 33.19 24.42
C ASP A 73 -25.37 32.92 24.08
N ALA A 74 -26.26 33.10 25.04
CA ALA A 74 -27.70 32.87 24.87
C ALA A 74 -28.38 33.89 23.94
N SER A 75 -27.68 34.96 23.55
CA SER A 75 -28.16 36.01 22.66
C SER A 75 -27.79 35.83 21.17
N ARG A 76 -27.15 34.71 20.82
CA ARG A 76 -26.61 34.45 19.48
C ARG A 76 -27.69 34.43 18.39
N GLN A 77 -27.43 35.07 17.24
CA GLN A 77 -28.43 35.21 16.18
C GLN A 77 -28.56 33.92 15.35
N PRO A 78 -29.75 33.60 14.81
CA PRO A 78 -29.97 32.41 13.98
C PRO A 78 -29.04 32.27 12.77
N THR A 79 -28.56 33.39 12.22
CA THR A 79 -27.63 33.44 11.09
C THR A 79 -26.26 32.85 11.42
N ASP A 80 -25.78 33.01 12.66
CA ASP A 80 -24.47 32.50 13.07
C ASP A 80 -24.43 30.96 13.07
N TYR A 81 -25.58 30.33 13.36
CA TYR A 81 -25.72 28.86 13.29
C TYR A 81 -25.70 28.35 11.84
N MET A 82 -26.21 29.13 10.88
CA MET A 82 -26.20 28.74 9.47
C MET A 82 -24.78 28.78 8.89
N ASP A 83 -23.99 29.79 9.24
CA ASP A 83 -22.59 29.90 8.81
C ASP A 83 -21.72 28.80 9.42
N GLU A 84 -21.93 28.47 10.71
CA GLU A 84 -21.26 27.33 11.35
C GLU A 84 -21.61 25.99 10.72
N ALA A 85 -22.89 25.78 10.38
CA ALA A 85 -23.35 24.56 9.71
C ALA A 85 -22.74 24.43 8.31
N ARG A 86 -22.70 25.53 7.55
CA ARG A 86 -22.07 25.58 6.22
C ARG A 86 -20.58 25.26 6.29
N SER A 87 -19.86 25.92 7.22
CA SER A 87 -18.44 25.67 7.43
C SER A 87 -18.15 24.21 7.82
N ALA A 88 -18.98 23.61 8.67
CA ALA A 88 -18.86 22.20 9.03
C ALA A 88 -19.07 21.27 7.83
N MET A 89 -20.03 21.59 6.96
CA MET A 89 -20.31 20.80 5.75
C MET A 89 -19.18 20.91 4.71
N GLU A 90 -18.69 22.12 4.45
CA GLU A 90 -17.55 22.35 3.55
C GLU A 90 -16.31 21.58 4.02
N LYS A 91 -16.05 21.59 5.32
CA LYS A 91 -14.95 20.82 5.91
C LYS A 91 -15.14 19.31 5.76
N ALA A 92 -16.33 18.79 6.07
CA ALA A 92 -16.61 17.36 5.92
C ALA A 92 -16.43 16.88 4.48
N LEU A 93 -16.82 17.70 3.49
CA LEU A 93 -16.59 17.40 2.07
C LEU A 93 -15.10 17.40 1.73
N ALA A 94 -14.33 18.36 2.22
CA ALA A 94 -12.88 18.42 2.00
C ALA A 94 -12.16 17.20 2.60
N ASP A 95 -12.56 16.76 3.81
CA ASP A 95 -11.97 15.58 4.46
C ASP A 95 -12.27 14.28 3.70
N VAL A 96 -13.49 14.16 3.15
CA VAL A 96 -13.86 13.03 2.29
C VAL A 96 -13.07 13.04 0.99
N GLN A 97 -12.99 14.20 0.32
CA GLN A 97 -12.22 14.35 -0.93
C GLN A 97 -10.76 13.97 -0.75
N GLU A 98 -10.11 14.47 0.30
CA GLU A 98 -8.70 14.15 0.55
C GLU A 98 -8.49 12.65 0.82
N THR A 99 -9.40 12.02 1.55
CA THR A 99 -9.32 10.57 1.82
C THR A 99 -9.46 9.76 0.53
N VAL A 100 -10.36 10.19 -0.36
CA VAL A 100 -10.54 9.57 -1.69
C VAL A 100 -9.28 9.78 -2.53
N ASP A 101 -8.74 10.99 -2.58
CA ASP A 101 -7.54 11.31 -3.36
C ASP A 101 -6.32 10.50 -2.89
N LEU A 102 -6.11 10.38 -1.58
CA LEU A 102 -5.07 9.52 -1.00
C LEU A 102 -5.25 8.06 -1.42
N GLY A 103 -6.47 7.54 -1.32
CA GLY A 103 -6.78 6.17 -1.73
C GLY A 103 -6.58 5.92 -3.22
N MET A 104 -6.99 6.85 -4.08
CA MET A 104 -6.79 6.77 -5.53
C MET A 104 -5.31 6.84 -5.89
N LYS A 105 -4.56 7.73 -5.26
CA LYS A 105 -3.11 7.86 -5.47
C LYS A 105 -2.38 6.56 -5.13
N ALA A 106 -2.63 5.99 -3.95
CA ALA A 106 -2.01 4.74 -3.54
C ALA A 106 -2.35 3.57 -4.49
N GLN A 107 -3.61 3.49 -4.95
CA GLN A 107 -4.01 2.48 -5.93
C GLN A 107 -3.28 2.64 -7.27
N ASN A 108 -3.19 3.87 -7.77
CA ASN A 108 -2.48 4.16 -9.02
C ASN A 108 -0.98 3.82 -8.90
N GLU A 109 -0.33 4.21 -7.81
CA GLU A 109 1.09 3.88 -7.57
C GLU A 109 1.34 2.37 -7.54
N VAL A 110 0.44 1.60 -6.91
CA VAL A 110 0.52 0.13 -6.92
C VAL A 110 0.33 -0.44 -8.34
N VAL A 111 -0.68 0.04 -9.08
CA VAL A 111 -0.92 -0.41 -10.46
C VAL A 111 0.27 -0.11 -11.35
N ASP A 112 0.79 1.12 -11.31
CA ASP A 112 1.96 1.53 -12.10
C ASP A 112 3.18 0.67 -11.77
N LEU A 113 3.41 0.37 -10.49
CA LEU A 113 4.49 -0.50 -10.04
C LEU A 113 4.37 -1.91 -10.66
N PHE A 114 3.17 -2.50 -10.67
CA PHE A 114 2.95 -3.82 -11.28
C PHE A 114 3.02 -3.80 -12.81
N VAL A 115 2.54 -2.76 -13.47
CA VAL A 115 2.64 -2.59 -14.93
C VAL A 115 4.12 -2.50 -15.36
N GLN A 116 4.92 -1.72 -14.63
CA GLN A 116 6.36 -1.61 -14.86
C GLN A 116 7.06 -2.96 -14.65
N ARG A 117 6.73 -3.68 -13.57
CA ARG A 117 7.33 -4.99 -13.30
C ARG A 117 6.93 -6.04 -14.34
N ALA A 118 5.68 -6.04 -14.79
CA ALA A 118 5.22 -6.93 -15.87
C ALA A 118 5.98 -6.66 -17.18
N SER A 119 6.19 -5.39 -17.52
CA SER A 119 6.96 -5.00 -18.72
C SER A 119 8.40 -5.49 -18.65
N LYS A 120 9.07 -5.28 -17.50
CA LYS A 120 10.45 -5.76 -17.28
C LYS A 120 10.56 -7.29 -17.26
N ASN A 121 9.59 -8.00 -16.67
CA ASN A 121 9.53 -9.47 -16.72
C ASN A 121 9.54 -9.98 -18.16
N PHE A 122 8.79 -9.32 -19.06
CA PHE A 122 8.75 -9.71 -20.47
C PHE A 122 10.07 -9.47 -21.20
N GLU A 123 10.76 -8.37 -20.89
CA GLU A 123 12.09 -8.07 -21.44
C GLU A 123 13.15 -9.08 -20.95
N GLU A 124 13.15 -9.39 -19.65
CA GLU A 124 14.08 -10.33 -19.04
C GLU A 124 13.88 -11.76 -19.57
N VAL A 125 12.63 -12.22 -19.71
CA VAL A 125 12.34 -13.55 -20.29
C VAL A 125 12.79 -13.65 -21.75
N LYS A 126 12.64 -12.58 -22.54
CA LYS A 126 13.18 -12.54 -23.91
C LYS A 126 14.70 -12.64 -23.92
N ALA A 127 15.37 -11.96 -23.00
CA ALA A 127 16.83 -12.02 -22.87
C ALA A 127 17.32 -13.43 -22.50
N PHE A 128 16.54 -14.18 -21.71
CA PHE A 128 16.88 -15.58 -21.37
C PHE A 128 16.68 -16.56 -22.53
N ALA A 129 15.87 -16.19 -23.53
CA ALA A 129 15.58 -17.01 -24.69
C ALA A 129 16.50 -16.75 -25.90
N ALA A 130 17.33 -15.71 -25.82
CA ALA A 130 18.33 -15.31 -26.83
C ALA A 130 19.69 -15.96 -26.54
#